data_AF-A0A920I782-F1
#
_entry.id   AF-A0A920I782-F1
#
_cell.length_a   1.000
_cell.length_b   1.000
_cell.length_c   1.000
_cell.angle_alpha   90.00
_cell.angle_beta   90.00
_cell.angle_gamma   90.00
#
_symmetry.space_group_name_H-M   'P 1'
#
loop_
_entity.id
_entity.type
_entity.pdbx_description
1 polymer ?
#
loop_
_entity_poly.entity_id
_entity_poly.type
_entity_poly.pdbx_seq_one_letter_code
_entity_poly.pdbx_strand_id
1 'polypeptide(L)' 'MKFRSTARLVRLALTGAQSGEVTLSEEHLMVEKHRHTVALPAIAADEYEVRWRALSADGHLVKGSFSFTVGSE' A
#
# COMPACT_ATOMS: atom_id res chain seq x y z
N MET A 1 0.44 6.19 3.29
CA MET A 1 -0.99 6.12 3.68
C MET A 1 -1.19 6.69 5.09
N LYS A 2 -2.29 7.43 5.35
CA LYS A 2 -2.61 7.99 6.68
C LYS A 2 -4.03 7.58 7.10
N PHE A 3 -4.17 6.96 8.27
CA PHE A 3 -5.45 6.57 8.87
C PHE A 3 -5.88 7.60 9.92
N ARG A 4 -7.20 7.71 10.16
CA ARG A 4 -7.75 8.63 11.18
C ARG A 4 -7.39 8.19 12.61
N SER A 5 -7.42 6.89 12.87
CA SER A 5 -6.92 6.23 14.09
C SER A 5 -5.72 5.36 13.77
N THR A 6 -5.04 4.79 14.78
CA THR A 6 -4.03 3.76 14.51
C THR A 6 -4.67 2.57 13.80
N ALA A 7 -3.93 2.00 12.87
CA ALA A 7 -4.32 0.78 12.19
C ALA A 7 -3.08 -0.06 11.93
N ARG A 8 -3.26 -1.37 11.99
CA ARG A 8 -2.25 -2.36 11.65
C ARG A 8 -2.40 -2.77 10.20
N LEU A 9 -1.42 -2.44 9.36
CA LEU A 9 -1.47 -2.82 7.95
C LEU A 9 -1.25 -4.34 7.84
N VAL A 10 -2.21 -5.08 7.31
CA VAL A 10 -2.13 -6.56 7.22
C VAL A 10 -1.85 -7.04 5.81
N ARG A 11 -2.17 -6.22 4.80
CA ARG A 11 -1.84 -6.51 3.41
C ARG A 11 -1.65 -5.21 2.63
N LEU A 12 -0.68 -5.22 1.74
CA LEU A 12 -0.47 -4.20 0.72
C LEU A 12 -0.08 -4.91 -0.57
N ALA A 13 -0.69 -4.53 -1.68
CA ALA A 13 -0.33 -4.99 -3.01
C ALA A 13 -0.20 -3.78 -3.92
N LEU A 14 0.83 -3.79 -4.76
CA LEU A 14 1.06 -2.83 -5.83
C LEU A 14 1.00 -3.59 -7.14
N THR A 15 0.16 -3.13 -8.07
CA THR A 15 0.00 -3.77 -9.38
C THR A 15 0.06 -2.71 -10.46
N GLY A 16 1.02 -2.84 -11.38
CA GLY A 16 1.10 -2.01 -12.59
C GLY A 16 0.19 -2.57 -13.67
N ALA A 17 -0.41 -1.69 -14.48
CA ALA A 17 -1.30 -2.08 -15.57
C ALA A 17 -0.57 -2.92 -16.62
N GLN A 18 0.70 -2.62 -16.90
CA GLN A 18 1.55 -3.40 -17.81
C GLN A 18 2.56 -4.27 -17.05
N SER A 19 3.09 -3.76 -15.93
CA SER A 19 4.15 -4.41 -15.16
C SER A 19 3.68 -5.61 -14.34
N GLY A 20 2.37 -5.73 -14.08
CA GLY A 20 1.82 -6.74 -13.19
C GLY A 20 2.13 -6.48 -11.73
N GLU A 21 2.14 -7.53 -10.91
CA GLU A 21 2.37 -7.41 -9.46
C GLU A 21 3.82 -7.02 -9.15
N VAL A 22 3.98 -5.96 -8.33
CA VAL A 22 5.29 -5.49 -7.87
C VAL A 22 5.53 -6.00 -6.45
N THR A 23 6.65 -6.71 -6.26
CA THR A 23 7.05 -7.19 -4.94
C THR A 23 7.46 -6.02 -4.05
N LEU A 24 6.85 -5.93 -2.87
CA LEU A 24 7.15 -4.95 -1.82
C LEU A 24 7.80 -5.65 -0.62
N SER A 25 8.61 -4.91 0.14
CA SER A 25 9.13 -5.41 1.43
C SER A 25 7.98 -5.58 2.44
N GLU A 26 7.99 -6.64 3.23
CA GLU A 26 6.93 -6.89 4.23
C GLU A 26 7.14 -6.14 5.56
N GLU A 27 8.23 -5.39 5.72
CA GLU A 27 8.59 -4.68 6.97
C GLU A 27 7.52 -3.70 7.47
N HIS A 28 6.66 -3.23 6.56
CA HIS A 28 5.56 -2.32 6.87
C HIS A 28 4.30 -3.04 7.37
N LEU A 29 4.24 -4.37 7.24
CA LEU A 29 3.10 -5.16 7.68
C LEU A 29 3.14 -5.37 9.19
N MET A 30 1.97 -5.58 9.77
CA MET A 30 1.75 -5.85 11.20
C MET A 30 2.21 -4.75 12.16
N VAL A 31 2.70 -3.62 11.65
CA VAL A 31 3.02 -2.42 12.41
C VAL A 31 1.75 -1.62 12.67
N GLU A 32 1.53 -1.15 13.90
CA GLU A 32 0.38 -0.33 14.26
C GLU A 32 0.75 1.14 14.36
N LYS A 33 0.31 1.96 13.41
CA LYS A 33 0.63 3.40 13.32
C LYS A 33 -0.52 4.17 12.66
N HIS A 34 -0.54 5.49 12.86
CA HIS A 34 -1.42 6.39 12.09
C HIS A 34 -0.94 6.58 10.64
N ARG A 35 0.38 6.59 10.43
CA ARG A 35 1.01 6.82 9.13
C ARG A 35 1.87 5.62 8.77
N HIS A 36 1.62 5.10 7.57
CA HIS A 36 2.33 3.99 6.95
C HIS A 36 3.09 4.49 5.73
N THR A 37 4.39 4.23 5.73
CA THR A 37 5.29 4.52 4.61
C THR A 37 5.85 3.20 4.13
N VAL A 38 5.87 3.01 2.82
CA VAL A 38 6.38 1.82 2.17
C VAL A 38 7.39 2.26 1.15
N ALA A 39 8.62 1.75 1.25
CA ALA A 39 9.63 1.95 0.23
C ALA A 39 9.20 1.19 -1.03
N LEU A 40 9.18 1.89 -2.16
CA LEU A 40 8.95 1.26 -3.46
C LEU A 40 10.31 0.83 -4.03
N PRO A 41 10.41 -0.36 -4.64
CA PRO A 41 11.56 -0.67 -5.48
C PRO A 41 11.57 0.27 -6.71
N ALA A 42 12.61 0.17 -7.54
CA ALA A 42 12.58 0.80 -8.85
C ALA A 42 11.38 0.25 -9.64
N ILE A 43 10.51 1.13 -10.10
CA ILE A 43 9.31 0.83 -10.89
C ILE A 43 9.35 1.61 -12.20
N ALA A 44 8.78 1.05 -13.26
CA ALA A 44 8.76 1.65 -14.58
C ALA A 44 7.68 2.74 -14.68
N ALA A 45 7.68 3.48 -15.79
CA ALA A 45 6.54 4.31 -16.15
C ALA A 45 5.33 3.42 -16.44
N ASP A 46 4.28 3.54 -15.62
CA ASP A 46 3.07 2.72 -15.69
C ASP A 46 1.95 3.41 -14.87
N GLU A 47 0.72 2.92 -15.03
CA GLU A 47 -0.36 3.17 -14.09
C GLU A 47 -0.37 2.07 -13.04
N TYR A 48 -0.31 2.46 -11.77
CA TYR A 48 -0.26 1.54 -10.65
C TYR A 48 -1.49 1.66 -9.77
N GLU A 49 -2.08 0.51 -9.40
CA GLU A 49 -3.07 0.40 -8.33
C GLU A 49 -2.41 -0.11 -7.05
N VAL A 50 -2.68 0.59 -5.95
CA VAL A 50 -2.35 0.16 -4.59
C VAL A 50 -3.61 -0.35 -3.93
N ARG A 51 -3.62 -1.61 -3.49
CA ARG A 51 -4.71 -2.21 -2.70
C ARG A 51 -4.21 -2.56 -1.32
N TRP A 52 -4.95 -2.18 -0.29
CA TRP A 52 -4.55 -2.38 1.10
C TRP A 52 -5.67 -2.95 1.96
N ARG A 53 -5.27 -3.64 3.03
CA ARG A 53 -6.13 -4.08 4.13
C ARG A 53 -5.43 -3.75 5.44
N ALA A 54 -6.19 -3.24 6.41
CA ALA A 54 -5.69 -2.94 7.74
C ALA A 54 -6.70 -3.32 8.82
N LEU A 55 -6.21 -3.74 9.98
CA LEU A 55 -7.02 -3.90 11.19
C LEU A 55 -7.02 -2.57 11.94
N SER A 56 -8.18 -1.93 12.10
CA SER A 56 -8.30 -0.72 12.91
C SER A 56 -8.19 -1.04 14.40
N ALA A 57 -7.90 -0.01 15.21
CA ALA A 57 -7.77 -0.14 16.66
C ALA A 57 -9.02 -0.71 17.36
N ASP A 58 -10.20 -0.58 16.76
CA ASP A 58 -11.47 -1.16 17.24
C ASP A 58 -11.67 -2.63 16.84
N GLY A 59 -10.70 -3.24 16.15
CA GLY A 59 -10.73 -4.64 15.73
C GLY A 59 -11.46 -4.89 14.41
N HIS A 60 -11.96 -3.86 13.73
CA HIS A 60 -12.55 -4.02 12.40
C HIS A 60 -11.49 -4.13 11.31
N LEU A 61 -11.74 -4.97 10.33
CA LEU A 61 -10.91 -5.03 9.14
C LEU A 61 -11.41 -4.02 8.10
N VAL A 62 -10.58 -3.03 7.80
CA VAL A 62 -10.82 -2.02 6.77
C VAL A 62 -9.99 -2.30 5.53
N LYS A 63 -10.49 -1.91 4.35
CA LYS A 63 -9.81 -2.06 3.06
C LYS A 63 -9.99 -0.81 2.23
N GLY A 64 -9.10 -0.61 1.26
CA GLY A 64 -9.24 0.43 0.25
C GLY A 64 -8.20 0.31 -0.83
N SER A 65 -8.28 1.21 -1.80
CA SER A 65 -7.33 1.32 -2.88
C SER A 65 -7.15 2.77 -3.33
N PHE A 66 -6.07 3.02 -4.04
CA PHE A 66 -5.84 4.25 -4.79
C PHE A 66 -4.93 3.94 -5.96
N SER A 67 -4.99 4.76 -7.00
CA SER A 67 -4.12 4.63 -8.17
C SER A 67 -3.23 5.85 -8.32
N PHE A 68 -2.07 5.65 -8.95
CA PHE A 68 -1.16 6.71 -9.35
C PHE A 68 -0.44 6.35 -10.65
N THR A 69 0.07 7.34 -11.35
CA THR A 69 0.84 7.15 -12.60
C THR A 69 2.29 7.55 -12.35
N VAL A 70 3.21 6.73 -12.83
CA VAL A 70 4.63 7.08 -12.96
C VAL A 70 4.88 7.46 -14.41
N GLY A 71 5.33 8.69 -14.64
CA GLY A 71 5.74 9.14 -15.97
C GLY A 71 7.16 8.71 -16.29
N SER A 72 7.51 8.65 -17.58
CA SER A 72 8.90 8.67 -18.02
C SER A 72 9.43 10.10 -17.89
N GLU A 73 10.53 10.29 -17.17
CA GLU A 73 11.29 11.56 -17.19
C GLU A 73 11.95 11.82 -18.56
#